data_AF-A0A955UPT7-F1
#
_entry.id   AF-A0A955UPT7-F1
#
_cell.length_a   1.000
_cell.length_b   1.000
_cell.length_c   1.000
_cell.angle_alpha   90.00
_cell.angle_beta   90.00
_cell.angle_gamma   90.00
#
_symmetry.space_group_name_H-M   'P 1'
#
loop_
_entity.id
_entity.type
_entity.pdbx_description
1 polymer ?
#
loop_
_entity_poly.entity_id
_entity_poly.type
_entity_poly.pdbx_seq_one_letter_code
_entity_poly.pdbx_strand_id
1 'polypeptide(L)'
;MPTDPATIQLPQYLKFLTAGGRGPFSDFAWPIGEWVEIEGPLVMCERGIHVTTIEHATEWLNDRCHPVEVRGELIEGDTKVCVRAARLGPALETWTERTARLYAADCAERVLPIFERECPNDDRPRKAIEAARAFAYGEIDDAAWAAAWDAAWAAERKWQSEHLARVLRGELYQEVK
;
A
#
# COMPACT_ATOMS: atom_id res chain seq x y z
N MET A 1 -24.81 25.80 -5.73
CA MET A 1 -25.48 24.48 -5.71
C MET A 1 -24.39 23.43 -5.74
N PRO A 2 -24.23 22.58 -4.71
CA PRO A 2 -23.25 21.52 -4.77
C PRO A 2 -23.73 20.49 -5.80
N THR A 3 -22.95 20.29 -6.85
CA THR A 3 -23.07 19.11 -7.71
C THR A 3 -22.79 17.89 -6.86
N ASP A 4 -23.81 17.06 -6.68
CA ASP A 4 -23.67 15.71 -6.14
C ASP A 4 -22.64 14.96 -6.99
N PRO A 5 -21.44 14.63 -6.47
CA PRO A 5 -20.56 13.73 -7.19
C PRO A 5 -21.21 12.37 -7.07
N ALA A 6 -21.82 11.89 -8.17
CA ALA A 6 -22.34 10.54 -8.27
C ALA A 6 -21.37 9.58 -7.58
N THR A 7 -21.81 8.98 -6.46
CA THR A 7 -20.99 8.07 -5.68
C THR A 7 -20.51 6.98 -6.62
N ILE A 8 -19.24 7.03 -7.02
CA ILE A 8 -18.65 5.97 -7.83
C ILE A 8 -18.68 4.74 -6.93
N GLN A 9 -19.57 3.80 -7.25
CA GLN A 9 -19.66 2.54 -6.53
C GLN A 9 -18.33 1.81 -6.72
N LEU A 10 -17.59 1.62 -5.64
CA LEU A 10 -16.36 0.84 -5.69
C LEU A 10 -16.69 -0.61 -6.08
N PRO A 11 -15.84 -1.25 -6.91
CA PRO A 11 -15.94 -2.68 -7.15
C PRO A 11 -15.86 -3.45 -5.83
N GLN A 12 -16.65 -4.52 -5.70
CA GLN A 12 -16.60 -5.38 -4.51
C GLN A 12 -15.22 -6.00 -4.32
N TYR A 13 -14.57 -6.40 -5.41
CA TYR A 13 -13.25 -7.03 -5.39
C TYR A 13 -12.25 -6.25 -6.23
N LEU A 14 -11.04 -6.19 -5.70
CA LEU A 14 -9.90 -5.50 -6.27
C LEU A 14 -8.71 -6.46 -6.38
N LYS A 15 -7.86 -6.20 -7.37
CA LYS A 15 -6.54 -6.81 -7.50
C LYS A 15 -5.52 -5.73 -7.76
N PHE A 16 -4.51 -5.69 -6.91
CA PHE A 16 -3.34 -4.85 -7.13
C PHE A 16 -2.23 -5.66 -7.81
N LEU A 17 -1.57 -5.03 -8.78
CA LEU A 17 -0.51 -5.62 -9.59
C LEU A 17 0.67 -4.68 -9.68
N THR A 18 1.85 -5.24 -9.95
CA THR A 18 3.04 -4.46 -10.31
C THR A 18 2.85 -3.70 -11.61
N ALA A 19 3.75 -2.76 -11.90
CA ALA A 19 3.75 -1.99 -13.14
C ALA A 19 3.77 -2.89 -14.38
N GLY A 20 4.41 -4.07 -14.26
CA GLY A 20 4.47 -5.14 -15.26
C GLY A 20 3.27 -6.10 -15.28
N GLY A 21 2.19 -5.82 -14.54
CA GLY A 21 0.96 -6.62 -14.56
C GLY A 21 1.07 -7.97 -13.84
N ARG A 22 1.97 -8.08 -12.85
CA ARG A 22 2.18 -9.34 -12.11
C ARG A 22 1.63 -9.24 -10.69
N GLY A 23 1.14 -10.38 -10.17
CA GLY A 23 0.69 -10.47 -8.78
C GLY A 23 1.86 -10.31 -7.81
N PRO A 24 1.77 -9.47 -6.76
CA PRO A 24 2.91 -9.15 -5.90
C PRO A 24 3.49 -10.35 -5.13
N PHE A 25 2.65 -11.34 -4.80
CA PHE A 25 3.07 -12.52 -4.04
C PHE A 25 3.25 -13.77 -4.90
N SER A 26 2.41 -13.93 -5.94
CA SER A 26 2.44 -15.12 -6.79
C SER A 26 3.35 -14.98 -8.01
N ASP A 27 3.80 -13.76 -8.32
CA ASP A 27 4.47 -13.39 -9.58
C ASP A 27 3.69 -13.82 -10.84
N PHE A 28 2.40 -14.14 -10.71
CA PHE A 28 1.59 -14.57 -11.85
C PHE A 28 1.32 -13.37 -12.77
N ALA A 29 1.61 -13.52 -14.07
CA ALA A 29 1.31 -12.52 -15.08
C ALA A 29 -0.19 -12.57 -15.43
N TRP A 30 -0.92 -11.50 -15.11
CA TRP A 30 -2.37 -11.50 -15.23
C TRP A 30 -2.85 -11.04 -16.61
N PRO A 31 -3.73 -11.82 -17.29
CA PRO A 31 -4.43 -11.32 -18.47
C PRO A 31 -5.55 -10.36 -18.07
N ILE A 32 -5.78 -9.33 -18.88
CA ILE A 32 -6.89 -8.38 -18.70
C ILE A 32 -8.08 -8.85 -19.54
N GLY A 33 -9.27 -8.90 -18.93
CA GLY A 33 -10.51 -9.29 -19.60
C GLY A 33 -10.70 -10.80 -19.80
N GLU A 34 -9.76 -11.63 -19.36
CA GLU A 34 -9.83 -13.09 -19.45
C GLU A 34 -10.06 -13.74 -18.08
N TRP A 35 -10.75 -14.87 -18.08
CA TRP A 35 -10.94 -15.67 -16.87
C TRP A 35 -9.69 -16.49 -16.57
N VAL A 36 -9.20 -16.36 -15.35
CA VAL A 36 -8.21 -17.26 -14.76
C VAL A 36 -8.95 -18.16 -13.77
N GLU A 37 -8.75 -19.47 -13.88
CA GLU A 37 -9.39 -20.47 -13.03
C GLU A 37 -8.35 -21.42 -12.43
N ILE A 38 -8.59 -21.85 -11.20
CA ILE A 38 -7.77 -22.85 -10.50
C ILE A 38 -8.59 -24.12 -10.30
N GLU A 39 -7.97 -25.29 -10.48
CA GLU A 39 -8.59 -26.59 -10.22
C GLU A 39 -8.25 -27.12 -8.81
N GLY A 40 -9.02 -28.12 -8.34
CA GLY A 40 -8.84 -28.76 -7.03
C GLY A 40 -9.51 -28.02 -5.87
N PRO A 41 -9.47 -28.54 -4.63
CA PRO A 41 -10.11 -27.88 -3.49
C PRO A 41 -9.51 -26.50 -3.22
N LEU A 42 -10.35 -25.50 -2.89
CA LEU A 42 -9.82 -24.22 -2.43
C LEU A 42 -9.21 -24.37 -1.03
N VAL A 43 -8.01 -23.82 -0.87
CA VAL A 43 -7.30 -23.77 0.41
C VAL A 43 -6.75 -22.36 0.56
N MET A 44 -7.17 -21.65 1.62
CA MET A 44 -6.71 -20.29 1.90
C MET A 44 -5.18 -20.24 1.93
N CYS A 45 -4.58 -19.20 1.36
CA CYS A 45 -3.13 -19.03 1.19
C CYS A 45 -2.41 -20.06 0.30
N GLU A 46 -2.91 -21.29 0.14
CA GLU A 46 -2.19 -22.37 -0.54
C GLU A 46 -2.68 -22.64 -1.96
N ARG A 47 -4.00 -22.65 -2.18
CA ARG A 47 -4.61 -23.04 -3.46
C ARG A 47 -5.88 -22.25 -3.74
N GLY A 48 -5.75 -21.32 -4.68
CA GLY A 48 -6.84 -20.49 -5.19
C GLY A 48 -6.33 -19.11 -5.55
N ILE A 49 -7.22 -18.29 -6.09
CA ILE A 49 -6.88 -16.92 -6.50
C ILE A 49 -7.18 -15.98 -5.35
N HIS A 50 -6.19 -15.24 -4.85
CA HIS A 50 -6.46 -14.20 -3.84
C HIS A 50 -6.84 -12.87 -4.49
N VAL A 51 -8.00 -12.35 -4.13
CA VAL A 51 -8.43 -10.97 -4.38
C VAL A 51 -8.63 -10.26 -3.04
N THR A 52 -8.78 -8.95 -3.05
CA THR A 52 -9.06 -8.17 -1.83
C THR A 52 -10.36 -7.40 -1.96
N THR A 53 -10.95 -7.03 -0.84
CA THR A 53 -11.99 -5.98 -0.75
C THR A 53 -11.35 -4.65 -0.38
N ILE A 54 -12.13 -3.57 -0.36
CA ILE A 54 -11.65 -2.27 0.12
C ILE A 54 -11.25 -2.29 1.60
N GLU A 55 -11.90 -3.12 2.43
CA GLU A 55 -11.58 -3.22 3.86
C GLU A 55 -10.15 -3.71 4.12
N HIS A 56 -9.59 -4.50 3.20
CA HIS A 56 -8.27 -5.11 3.34
C HIS A 56 -7.26 -4.61 2.30
N ALA A 57 -7.67 -3.72 1.39
CA ALA A 57 -6.87 -3.32 0.23
C ALA A 57 -5.50 -2.71 0.59
N THR A 58 -5.37 -2.10 1.77
CA THR A 58 -4.13 -1.45 2.22
C THR A 58 -2.96 -2.42 2.39
N GLU A 59 -3.23 -3.72 2.60
CA GLU A 59 -2.21 -4.77 2.68
C GLU A 59 -1.73 -5.25 1.30
N TRP A 60 -2.44 -4.86 0.24
CA TRP A 60 -2.24 -5.37 -1.11
C TRP A 60 -1.74 -4.31 -2.09
N LEU A 61 -1.63 -3.04 -1.67
CA LEU A 61 -1.32 -1.91 -2.55
C LEU A 61 -0.10 -2.17 -3.44
N ASN A 62 -0.21 -1.77 -4.69
CA ASN A 62 0.85 -1.87 -5.69
C ASN A 62 0.62 -0.87 -6.83
N ASP A 63 1.46 -0.90 -7.87
CA ASP A 63 1.49 0.12 -8.92
C ASP A 63 0.17 0.30 -9.67
N ARG A 64 -0.61 -0.76 -9.84
CA ARG A 64 -1.89 -0.76 -10.56
C ARG A 64 -2.98 -1.40 -9.72
N CYS A 65 -4.21 -0.88 -9.80
CA CYS A 65 -5.39 -1.48 -9.19
C CYS A 65 -6.42 -1.82 -10.26
N HIS A 66 -7.00 -3.01 -10.19
CA HIS A 66 -8.00 -3.51 -11.13
C HIS A 66 -9.27 -3.90 -10.39
N PRO A 67 -10.47 -3.59 -10.94
CA PRO A 67 -11.70 -4.24 -10.53
C PRO A 67 -11.65 -5.71 -10.92
N VAL A 68 -12.25 -6.57 -10.11
CA VAL A 68 -12.26 -8.01 -10.34
C VAL A 68 -13.68 -8.55 -10.32
N GLU A 69 -14.01 -9.32 -11.34
CA GLU A 69 -15.16 -10.21 -11.31
C GLU A 69 -14.72 -11.57 -10.79
N VAL A 70 -15.54 -12.18 -9.93
CA VAL A 70 -15.27 -13.50 -9.36
C VAL A 70 -16.42 -14.46 -9.67
N ARG A 71 -16.12 -15.76 -9.76
CA ARG A 71 -17.12 -16.80 -10.01
C ARG A 71 -16.74 -18.10 -9.30
N GLY A 72 -17.76 -18.86 -8.90
CA GLY A 72 -17.61 -20.18 -8.30
C GLY A 72 -17.43 -20.12 -6.80
N GLU A 73 -16.80 -21.15 -6.25
CA GLU A 73 -16.48 -21.25 -4.83
C GLU A 73 -15.59 -20.09 -4.38
N LEU A 74 -15.83 -19.58 -3.17
CA LEU A 74 -14.99 -18.60 -2.51
C LEU A 74 -14.85 -18.92 -1.02
N ILE A 75 -13.72 -18.53 -0.45
CA ILE A 75 -13.42 -18.58 0.98
C ILE A 75 -13.01 -17.16 1.39
N GLU A 76 -13.76 -16.56 2.29
CA GLU A 76 -13.40 -15.29 2.93
C GLU A 76 -12.38 -15.56 4.04
N GLY A 77 -11.36 -14.71 4.12
CA GLY A 77 -10.40 -14.67 5.21
C GLY A 77 -10.22 -13.24 5.69
N ASP A 78 -9.48 -13.08 6.79
CA ASP A 78 -9.40 -11.81 7.51
C ASP A 78 -8.73 -10.66 6.75
N THR A 79 -7.95 -10.98 5.69
CA THR A 79 -7.22 -9.97 4.91
C THR A 79 -7.34 -10.17 3.39
N LYS A 80 -8.08 -11.20 2.95
CA LYS A 80 -8.22 -11.57 1.53
C LYS A 80 -9.37 -12.52 1.30
N VAL A 81 -9.81 -12.59 0.05
CA VAL A 81 -10.78 -13.57 -0.43
C VAL A 81 -10.09 -14.52 -1.39
N CYS A 82 -10.19 -15.82 -1.14
CA CYS A 82 -9.68 -16.88 -2.01
C CYS A 82 -10.83 -17.36 -2.91
N VAL A 83 -10.67 -17.24 -4.23
CA VAL A 83 -11.73 -17.53 -5.20
C VAL A 83 -11.31 -18.59 -6.21
N ARG A 84 -12.32 -19.30 -6.76
CA ARG A 84 -12.17 -20.30 -7.82
C ARG A 84 -11.70 -19.71 -9.14
N ALA A 85 -12.38 -18.65 -9.57
CA ALA A 85 -12.17 -17.99 -10.85
C ALA A 85 -12.23 -16.49 -10.67
N ALA A 86 -11.34 -15.78 -11.37
CA ALA A 86 -11.30 -14.32 -11.37
C ALA A 86 -10.99 -13.78 -12.76
N ARG A 87 -11.55 -12.61 -13.06
CA ARG A 87 -11.29 -11.86 -14.30
C ARG A 87 -11.03 -10.40 -13.96
N LEU A 88 -9.89 -9.88 -14.42
CA LEU A 88 -9.57 -8.47 -14.25
C LEU A 88 -10.30 -7.61 -15.27
N GLY A 89 -10.88 -6.51 -14.82
CA GLY A 89 -11.24 -5.40 -15.69
C GLY A 89 -10.04 -4.50 -16.01
N PRO A 90 -10.26 -3.41 -16.76
CA PRO A 90 -9.23 -2.40 -17.00
C PRO A 90 -8.75 -1.78 -15.69
N ALA A 91 -7.50 -1.32 -15.65
CA ALA A 91 -6.95 -0.66 -14.47
C ALA A 91 -7.79 0.58 -14.11
N LEU A 92 -7.97 0.83 -12.82
CA LEU A 92 -8.63 2.03 -12.33
C LEU A 92 -7.74 3.24 -12.64
N GLU A 93 -8.21 4.13 -13.50
CA GLU A 93 -7.49 5.35 -13.89
C GLU A 93 -7.28 6.31 -12.70
N THR A 94 -8.07 6.16 -11.64
CA THR A 94 -7.93 6.93 -10.39
C THR A 94 -6.82 6.41 -9.48
N TRP A 95 -6.24 5.25 -9.79
CA TRP A 95 -5.07 4.71 -9.08
C TRP A 95 -3.85 4.76 -10.00
N THR A 96 -3.08 5.83 -9.84
CA THR A 96 -1.84 6.12 -10.57
C THR A 96 -0.68 6.24 -9.59
N GLU A 97 0.56 6.28 -10.09
CA GLU A 97 1.74 6.57 -9.26
C GLU A 97 1.56 7.89 -8.48
N ARG A 98 1.01 8.92 -9.15
CA ARG A 98 0.73 10.21 -8.53
C ARG A 98 -0.24 10.10 -7.36
N THR A 99 -1.40 9.47 -7.56
CA THR A 99 -2.41 9.35 -6.50
C THR A 99 -1.97 8.39 -5.40
N ALA A 100 -1.20 7.35 -5.72
CA ALA A 100 -0.60 6.45 -4.72
C ALA A 100 0.40 7.20 -3.82
N ARG A 101 1.23 8.07 -4.41
CA ARG A 101 2.16 8.94 -3.67
C ARG A 101 1.44 9.93 -2.76
N LEU A 102 0.37 10.56 -3.27
CA LEU A 102 -0.47 11.46 -2.46
C LEU A 102 -1.17 10.72 -1.32
N TYR A 103 -1.72 9.53 -1.59
CA TYR A 103 -2.31 8.67 -0.58
C TYR A 103 -1.30 8.31 0.54
N ALA A 104 -0.08 7.93 0.16
CA ALA A 104 0.99 7.65 1.12
C ALA A 104 1.36 8.90 1.95
N ALA A 105 1.42 10.08 1.32
CA ALA A 105 1.64 11.35 2.01
C ALA A 105 0.51 11.68 3.01
N ASP A 106 -0.75 11.45 2.64
CA ASP A 106 -1.91 11.62 3.54
C ASP A 106 -1.82 10.67 4.75
N CYS A 107 -1.43 9.41 4.54
CA CYS A 107 -1.23 8.44 5.61
C CYS A 107 -0.11 8.86 6.57
N ALA A 108 1.02 9.34 6.04
CA ALA A 108 2.15 9.79 6.85
C ALA A 108 1.82 11.09 7.62
N GLU A 109 1.17 12.05 6.97
CA GLU A 109 0.78 13.32 7.57
C GLU A 109 -0.21 13.14 8.73
N ARG A 110 -1.11 12.14 8.64
CA ARG A 110 -2.07 11.82 9.71
C ARG A 110 -1.41 11.58 11.07
N VAL A 111 -0.20 11.01 11.08
CA VAL A 111 0.52 10.67 12.32
C VAL A 111 1.68 11.62 12.63
N LEU A 112 2.04 12.50 11.70
CA LEU A 112 3.13 13.47 11.85
C LEU A 112 3.07 14.28 13.17
N PRO A 113 1.90 14.79 13.63
CA PRO A 113 1.84 15.57 14.87
C PRO A 113 2.26 14.79 16.13
N ILE A 114 2.15 13.45 16.11
CA ILE A 114 2.62 12.61 17.23
C ILE A 114 4.15 12.64 17.27
N PHE A 115 4.80 12.47 16.12
CA PHE A 115 6.25 12.53 16.01
C PHE A 115 6.79 13.91 16.39
N GLU A 116 6.20 14.98 15.87
CA GLU A 116 6.68 16.35 16.12
C GLU A 116 6.56 16.79 17.57
N ARG A 117 5.64 16.19 18.34
CA ARG A 117 5.56 16.45 19.78
C ARG A 117 6.75 15.87 20.54
N GLU A 118 7.20 14.68 20.16
CA GLU A 118 8.35 14.00 20.80
C GLU A 118 9.68 14.51 20.25
N CYS A 119 9.71 14.92 18.98
CA CYS A 119 10.89 15.34 18.23
C CYS A 119 10.69 16.75 17.60
N PRO A 120 10.46 17.82 18.40
CA PRO A 120 10.05 19.13 17.87
C PRO A 120 11.09 19.85 17.00
N ASN A 121 12.35 19.41 17.06
CA ASN A 121 13.45 19.99 16.27
C ASN A 121 13.82 19.14 15.05
N ASP A 122 13.06 18.08 14.75
CA ASP A 122 13.28 17.21 13.60
C ASP A 122 12.17 17.39 12.56
N ASP A 123 12.43 18.26 11.58
CA ASP A 123 11.49 18.58 10.50
C ASP A 123 11.62 17.65 9.28
N ARG A 124 12.49 16.64 9.32
CA ARG A 124 12.75 15.77 8.17
C ARG A 124 11.53 14.97 7.71
N PRO A 125 10.70 14.39 8.60
CA PRO A 125 9.47 13.72 8.17
C PRO A 125 8.50 14.67 7.46
N ARG A 126 8.35 15.90 7.97
CA ARG A 126 7.55 16.95 7.34
C ARG A 126 8.08 17.29 5.95
N LYS A 127 9.38 17.56 5.82
CA LYS A 127 10.02 17.83 4.52
C LYS A 127 9.89 16.67 3.53
N ALA A 128 9.96 15.43 4.00
CA ALA A 128 9.77 14.25 3.15
C ALA A 128 8.33 14.17 2.61
N ILE A 129 7.33 14.47 3.44
CA ILE A 129 5.91 14.55 3.04
C ILE A 129 5.71 15.68 2.02
N GLU A 130 6.24 16.87 2.29
CA GLU A 130 6.17 18.03 1.39
C GLU A 130 6.83 17.73 0.05
N ALA A 131 8.02 17.12 0.04
CA ALA A 131 8.71 16.70 -1.17
C ALA A 131 7.92 15.64 -1.94
N ALA A 132 7.31 14.66 -1.26
CA ALA A 132 6.47 13.65 -1.92
C ALA A 132 5.26 14.28 -2.63
N ARG A 133 4.62 15.29 -2.01
CA ARG A 133 3.54 16.05 -2.64
C ARG A 133 4.05 16.88 -3.81
N ALA A 134 5.07 17.70 -3.62
CA ALA A 134 5.66 18.54 -4.65
C ALA A 134 6.07 17.73 -5.89
N PHE A 135 6.71 16.57 -5.67
CA PHE A 135 7.08 15.65 -6.74
C PHE A 135 5.85 15.09 -7.48
N ALA A 136 4.79 14.71 -6.74
CA ALA A 136 3.54 14.26 -7.35
C ALA A 136 2.87 15.31 -8.24
N TYR A 137 3.11 16.61 -7.97
CA TYR A 137 2.64 17.73 -8.78
C TYR A 137 3.64 18.20 -9.85
N GLY A 138 4.83 17.60 -9.92
CA GLY A 138 5.89 17.97 -10.87
C GLY A 138 6.60 19.29 -10.52
N GLU A 139 6.55 19.71 -9.25
CA GLU A 139 7.14 20.96 -8.76
C GLU A 139 8.63 20.82 -8.42
N ILE A 140 9.09 19.60 -8.17
CA ILE A 140 10.50 19.26 -7.94
C ILE A 140 10.90 18.07 -8.82
N ASP A 141 12.21 17.94 -9.07
CA ASP A 141 12.77 16.84 -9.83
C ASP A 141 13.08 15.60 -8.95
N ASP A 142 13.49 14.51 -9.62
CA ASP A 142 13.87 13.26 -8.98
C ASP A 142 14.99 13.45 -7.95
N ALA A 143 15.95 14.35 -8.22
CA ALA A 143 17.11 14.57 -7.37
C ALA A 143 16.72 15.25 -6.06
N ALA A 144 15.87 16.28 -6.13
CA ALA A 144 15.35 16.97 -4.95
C ALA A 144 14.47 16.04 -4.11
N TRP A 145 13.62 15.23 -4.76
CA TRP A 145 12.82 14.22 -4.07
C TRP A 145 13.70 13.15 -3.38
N ALA A 146 14.68 12.60 -4.09
CA ALA A 146 15.60 11.60 -3.54
C ALA A 146 16.41 12.13 -2.36
N ALA A 147 16.87 13.39 -2.43
CA ALA A 147 17.60 14.02 -1.32
C ALA A 147 16.74 14.11 -0.04
N ALA A 148 15.46 14.47 -0.17
CA ALA A 148 14.54 14.52 0.97
C ALA A 148 14.27 13.12 1.56
N TRP A 149 14.09 12.13 0.68
CA TRP A 149 13.94 10.72 1.07
C TRP A 149 15.17 10.21 1.82
N ASP A 150 16.36 10.40 1.27
CA ASP A 150 17.62 9.92 1.85
C ASP A 150 17.89 10.56 3.21
N ALA A 151 17.60 11.85 3.37
CA ALA A 151 17.76 12.56 4.63
C ALA A 151 16.84 11.99 5.73
N ALA A 152 15.56 11.74 5.40
CA ALA A 152 14.61 11.14 6.34
C ALA A 152 14.95 9.68 6.65
N TRP A 153 15.34 8.90 5.64
CA TRP A 153 15.74 7.50 5.80
C TRP A 153 16.99 7.35 6.68
N ALA A 154 18.05 8.11 6.39
CA ALA A 154 19.29 8.05 7.16
C ALA A 154 19.08 8.43 8.63
N ALA A 155 18.22 9.41 8.89
CA ALA A 155 17.82 9.83 10.23
C ALA A 155 17.17 8.69 11.02
N GLU A 156 16.13 8.10 10.44
CA GLU A 156 15.36 7.02 11.07
C GLU A 156 16.24 5.79 11.28
N ARG A 157 17.06 5.42 10.29
CA ARG A 157 18.01 4.30 10.42
C ARG A 157 19.03 4.51 11.54
N LYS A 158 19.48 5.74 11.74
CA LYS A 158 20.36 6.08 12.88
C LYS A 158 19.60 5.90 14.20
N TRP A 159 18.41 6.48 14.33
CA TRP A 159 17.59 6.33 15.54
C TRP A 159 17.31 4.86 15.86
N GLN A 160 16.89 4.07 14.87
CA GLN A 160 16.63 2.62 15.04
C GLN A 160 17.87 1.87 15.53
N SER A 161 19.06 2.20 14.99
CA SER A 161 20.31 1.54 15.40
C SER A 161 20.68 1.90 16.84
N GLU A 162 20.51 3.15 17.24
CA GLU A 162 20.73 3.61 18.61
C GLU A 162 19.71 2.99 19.58
N HIS A 163 18.43 2.95 19.20
CA HIS A 163 17.36 2.36 20.00
C HIS A 163 17.56 0.85 20.17
N LEU A 164 17.92 0.15 19.10
CA LEU A 164 18.27 -1.27 19.15
C LEU A 164 19.46 -1.52 20.09
N ALA A 165 20.50 -0.68 20.05
CA ALA A 165 21.63 -0.82 20.96
C ALA A 165 21.19 -0.71 22.44
N ARG A 166 20.25 0.18 22.76
CA ARG A 166 19.69 0.30 24.12
C ARG A 166 18.93 -0.96 24.53
N VAL A 167 18.12 -1.53 23.64
CA VAL A 167 17.42 -2.80 23.87
C VAL A 167 18.43 -3.92 24.14
N LEU A 168 19.45 -4.07 23.29
CA LEU A 168 20.46 -5.13 23.42
C LEU A 168 21.33 -5.00 24.67
N ARG A 169 21.52 -3.78 25.19
CA ARG A 169 22.20 -3.53 26.46
C ARG A 169 21.29 -3.73 27.68
N GLY A 170 20.01 -4.08 27.48
CA GLY A 170 19.03 -4.24 28.55
C GLY A 170 18.65 -2.91 29.22
N GLU A 171 18.79 -1.79 28.53
CA GLU A 171 18.46 -0.45 29.04
C GLU A 171 16.98 -0.11 28.90
N LEU A 172 16.25 -0.90 28.11
CA LEU A 172 14.84 -0.71 27.78
C LEU A 172 14.07 -2.02 27.97
N TYR A 173 12.75 -1.90 28.19
CA TYR A 173 11.81 -3.04 28.28
C TYR A 173 12.26 -4.10 29.29
N GLN A 174 12.41 -3.71 30.55
CA GLN A 174 12.63 -4.69 31.62
C GLN A 174 11.48 -5.70 31.64
N GLU A 175 11.81 -6.98 31.80
CA GLU A 175 10.80 -8.02 31.93
C GLU A 175 9.87 -7.69 33.09
N VAL A 176 8.58 -7.60 32.80
CA VAL A 176 7.56 -7.49 33.84
C VAL A 176 7.50 -8.86 34.52
N LYS A 177 7.90 -8.91 35.79
CA LYS A 177 7.78 -10.10 36.64
C LYS A 177 6.33 -10.47 36.92
#